data_AF-A0A1M6V2T2-F1
#
_entry.id   AF-A0A1M6V2T2-F1
#
_cell.length_a   1.000
_cell.length_b   1.000
_cell.length_c   1.000
_cell.angle_alpha   90.00
_cell.angle_beta   90.00
_cell.angle_gamma   90.00
#
_symmetry.space_group_name_H-M   'P 1'
#
loop_
_entity.id
_entity.type
_entity.pdbx_description
1 polymer ?
#
loop_
_entity_poly.entity_id
_entity_poly.type
_entity_poly.pdbx_seq_one_letter_code
_entity_poly.pdbx_strand_id
1 'polypeptide(L)' 'MERKPLGTKAKTGETCPESGIWKVIGNPSTTAPISKGNRIPPYGGKAVTWELIQYA' A
#
# COMPACT_ATOMS: atom_id res chain seq x y z
N MET A 1 -4.72 -13.19 15.32
CA MET A 1 -4.28 -12.84 13.95
C MET A 1 -4.57 -11.38 13.72
N GLU A 2 -3.57 -10.52 13.91
CA GLU A 2 -3.74 -9.07 13.88
C GLU A 2 -3.79 -8.59 12.43
N ARG A 3 -5.00 -8.38 11.92
CA ARG A 3 -5.19 -7.63 10.67
C ARG A 3 -4.80 -6.18 10.94
N LYS A 4 -4.06 -5.56 10.03
CA LYS A 4 -3.73 -4.15 10.18
C LYS A 4 -4.98 -3.31 9.89
N PRO A 5 -5.25 -2.23 10.64
CA PRO A 5 -6.42 -1.41 10.39
C PRO A 5 -6.36 -0.73 9.01
N LEU A 6 -7.52 -0.47 8.40
CA LEU A 6 -7.63 0.45 7.27
C LEU A 6 -7.05 1.82 7.67
N GLY A 7 -6.36 2.48 6.76
CA GLY A 7 -5.51 3.64 7.02
C GLY A 7 -4.06 3.29 7.37
N THR A 8 -3.69 2.01 7.36
CA THR A 8 -2.28 1.61 7.49
C THR A 8 -1.47 2.20 6.35
N LYS A 9 -0.32 2.79 6.69
CA LYS A 9 0.57 3.44 5.73
C LYS A 9 1.83 2.60 5.55
N ALA A 10 2.27 2.45 4.31
CA ALA A 10 3.48 1.72 3.98
C ALA A 10 4.19 2.40 2.79
N LYS A 11 5.52 2.42 2.79
CA LYS A 11 6.27 3.03 1.70
C LYS A 11 6.57 2.02 0.60
N THR A 12 6.77 2.55 -0.60
CA THR A 12 7.33 1.81 -1.73
C THR A 12 8.61 1.06 -1.33
N GLY A 13 8.70 -0.20 -1.74
CA GLY A 13 9.86 -1.07 -1.44
C GLY A 13 9.79 -1.78 -0.09
N GLU A 14 8.90 -1.36 0.82
CA GLU A 14 8.65 -2.10 2.05
C GLU A 14 7.78 -3.34 1.80
N THR A 15 7.88 -4.30 2.71
CA THR A 15 7.01 -5.46 2.75
C THR A 15 5.61 -5.02 3.13
N CYS A 16 4.64 -5.31 2.27
CA CYS A 16 3.25 -4.97 2.48
C CYS A 16 2.75 -5.66 3.76
N PRO A 17 2.27 -4.90 4.75
CA PRO A 17 1.88 -5.48 6.03
C PRO A 17 0.50 -6.16 5.97
N GLU A 18 -0.33 -5.82 4.97
CA GLU A 18 -1.69 -6.35 4.82
C GLU A 18 -2.17 -6.42 3.37
N SER A 19 -2.85 -7.51 3.03
CA SER A 19 -3.42 -7.73 1.70
C SER A 19 -4.64 -6.84 1.50
N GLY A 20 -4.65 -6.03 0.44
CA GLY A 20 -5.78 -5.16 0.14
C GLY A 20 -5.57 -4.22 -1.02
N ILE A 21 -6.53 -3.31 -1.19
CA ILE A 21 -6.39 -2.16 -2.09
C ILE A 21 -5.68 -1.06 -1.31
N TRP A 22 -4.52 -0.69 -1.84
CA TRP A 22 -3.71 0.40 -1.33
C TRP A 22 -3.86 1.61 -2.24
N LYS A 23 -3.94 2.80 -1.65
CA LYS A 23 -4.03 4.09 -2.33
C LYS A 23 -2.77 4.90 -2.07
N VAL A 24 -2.17 5.48 -3.10
CA VAL A 24 -1.07 6.42 -2.93
C VAL A 24 -1.55 7.69 -2.22
N ILE A 25 -0.90 8.01 -1.10
CA ILE A 25 -1.04 9.29 -0.39
C ILE A 25 -0.17 10.30 -1.11
N GLY A 26 -0.80 11.15 -1.92
CA GLY A 26 -0.15 12.24 -2.64
C GLY A 26 -0.76 12.51 -4.01
N ASN A 27 -0.11 13.39 -4.77
CA ASN A 27 -0.46 13.70 -6.15
C ASN A 27 0.63 13.12 -7.08
N PRO A 28 0.27 12.28 -8.06
CA PRO A 28 -1.07 11.76 -8.36
C PRO A 28 -1.51 10.63 -7.40
N SER A 29 -2.81 10.58 -7.11
CA SER A 29 -3.39 9.50 -6.28
C SER A 29 -3.74 8.31 -7.17
N THR A 30 -3.15 7.15 -6.92
CA THR A 30 -3.47 5.91 -7.63
C THR A 30 -3.84 4.83 -6.63
N THR A 31 -4.58 3.82 -7.06
CA THR A 31 -4.91 2.65 -6.24
C THR A 31 -4.37 1.39 -6.91
N ALA A 32 -3.87 0.46 -6.10
CA ALA A 32 -3.37 -0.82 -6.57
C ALA A 32 -3.67 -1.93 -5.55
N PRO A 33 -4.03 -3.13 -6.01
CA PRO A 33 -4.12 -4.31 -5.14
C PRO A 33 -2.70 -4.77 -4.77
N ILE A 34 -2.41 -4.88 -3.48
CA ILE A 34 -1.13 -5.37 -2.96
C ILE A 34 -1.41 -6.44 -1.91
N SER A 35 -0.77 -7.61 -2.04
CA SER A 35 -0.87 -8.70 -1.08
C SER A 35 0.13 -8.53 0.07
N LYS A 36 -0.27 -8.91 1.28
CA LYS A 36 0.59 -9.03 2.46
C LYS A 36 1.83 -9.86 2.14
N GLY A 37 2.98 -9.40 2.58
CA GLY A 37 4.26 -10.04 2.32
C GLY A 37 4.87 -9.68 0.96
N ASN A 38 4.10 -9.07 0.04
CA ASN A 38 4.63 -8.62 -1.24
C ASN A 38 5.30 -7.25 -1.12
N ARG A 39 6.24 -6.92 -2.00
CA ARG A 39 6.87 -5.58 -2.00
C ARG A 39 5.92 -4.55 -2.59
N ILE A 40 5.76 -3.43 -1.89
CA ILE A 40 4.95 -2.32 -2.39
C ILE A 40 5.58 -1.75 -3.67
N PRO A 41 4.82 -1.65 -4.77
CA PRO A 41 5.35 -1.22 -6.04
C PRO A 41 5.66 0.29 -6.04
N PRO A 42 6.73 0.72 -6.75
CA PRO A 42 7.00 2.12 -7.00
C PRO A 42 6.02 2.69 -8.02
N TYR A 43 5.68 3.97 -7.85
CA TYR A 43 4.88 4.70 -8.82
C TYR A 43 5.77 5.67 -9.60
N GLY A 44 5.87 5.49 -10.92
CA GLY A 44 6.67 6.36 -11.79
C GLY A 44 8.16 6.41 -11.44
N GLY A 45 8.72 5.32 -10.91
CA GLY A 45 10.11 5.27 -10.45
C GLY A 45 10.39 6.05 -9.16
N LYS A 46 9.36 6.58 -8.50
CA LYS A 46 9.48 7.32 -7.26
C LYS A 46 8.95 6.50 -6.08
N ALA A 47 9.60 6.68 -4.94
CA ALA A 47 9.11 6.14 -3.67
C ALA A 47 7.89 6.95 -3.24
N VAL A 48 6.72 6.31 -3.24
CA VAL A 48 5.46 6.89 -2.77
C VAL A 48 4.98 6.18 -1.53
N THR A 49 4.16 6.89 -0.74
CA THR A 49 3.49 6.32 0.43
C THR A 49 2.14 5.78 0.01
N TRP A 50 1.83 4.57 0.42
CA TRP A 50 0.57 3.90 0.17
C TRP A 50 -0.24 3.81 1.47
N GLU A 51 -1.56 3.87 1.36
CA GLU A 51 -2.54 3.75 2.42
C GLU A 51 -3.51 2.62 2.13
N LEU A 52 -3.67 1.69 3.06
CA LEU A 52 -4.65 0.62 2.93
C LEU A 52 -6.06 1.21 3.04
N ILE A 53 -6.81 1.20 1.94
CA ILE A 53 -8.18 1.73 1.91
C ILE A 53 -9.23 0.62 1.94
N GLN A 54 -8.86 -0.60 1.56
CA GLN A 54 -9.78 -1.74 1.53
C GLN A 54 -9.01 -3.05 1.75
N TYR A 55 -9.60 -4.02 2.43
CA TYR A 55 -9.06 -5.37 2.52
C TYR A 55 -9.34 -6.17 1.23
N ALA A 56 -8.46 -7.10 0.89
CA ALA A 56 -8.67 -8.06 -0.20
C ALA A 56 -9.48 -9.28 0.25
#